data_AF-A0A4W5LEK3-F1
#
_entry.id   AF-A0A4W5LEK3-F1
#
_cell.length_a   1.000
_cell.length_b   1.000
_cell.length_c   1.000
_cell.angle_alpha   90.00
_cell.angle_beta   90.00
_cell.angle_gamma   90.00
#
_symmetry.space_group_name_H-M   'P 1'
#
loop_
_entity.id
_entity.type
_entity.pdbx_description
1 polymer ?
#
loop_
_entity_poly.entity_id
_entity_poly.type
_entity_poly.pdbx_seq_one_letter_code
_entity_poly.pdbx_strand_id
1 'polypeptide(L)'
;MAKPQSKSNLSVRIRQRRNVTVYKSAVDKALQSETGNLDLFLRFLLGLSLESNQKYLRGLQTKTRSSSQSHEETVKYIKEKIRENPSPERSINLFHCLNELNDHSLVEEIQSYLSSGSLSEPNLSPAQWSALVFVLLTSEKELDVFDLKKYSRSEEGLLRLLPVVKASRAVLLWSHRGRLCFSGLSSGVKPLTPERAGSE
;
A
#
# COMPACT_ATOMS: atom_id res chain seq x y z
N MET A 1 -7.38 -11.97 -55.21
CA MET A 1 -7.62 -12.48 -53.84
C MET A 1 -7.17 -11.43 -52.84
N ALA A 2 -8.10 -10.78 -52.14
CA ALA A 2 -7.79 -9.77 -51.13
C ALA A 2 -7.55 -10.45 -49.76
N LYS A 3 -6.42 -10.15 -49.10
CA LYS A 3 -6.15 -10.57 -47.71
C LYS A 3 -7.00 -9.74 -46.74
N PRO A 4 -7.72 -10.33 -45.79
CA PRO A 4 -8.40 -9.58 -44.74
C PRO A 4 -7.59 -9.61 -43.44
N GLN A 5 -6.84 -8.56 -43.10
CA GLN A 5 -6.32 -8.36 -41.74
C GLN A 5 -6.23 -6.87 -41.39
N SER A 6 -7.12 -6.39 -40.50
CA SER A 6 -6.95 -5.11 -39.77
C SER A 6 -8.01 -4.88 -38.67
N LYS A 7 -9.18 -5.55 -38.71
CA LYS A 7 -10.29 -5.27 -37.78
C LYS A 7 -10.12 -5.81 -36.34
N SER A 8 -9.24 -6.79 -36.10
CA SER A 8 -9.10 -7.48 -34.81
C SER A 8 -8.31 -6.71 -33.75
N ASN A 9 -7.28 -5.94 -34.13
CA ASN A 9 -6.43 -5.22 -33.16
C ASN A 9 -7.09 -3.95 -32.61
N LEU A 10 -7.89 -3.26 -33.43
CA LEU A 10 -8.57 -2.03 -33.03
C LEU A 10 -9.66 -2.28 -31.99
N SER A 11 -10.46 -3.35 -32.16
CA SER A 11 -11.54 -3.71 -31.23
C SER A 11 -11.02 -4.12 -29.85
N VAL A 12 -9.90 -4.86 -29.80
CA VAL A 12 -9.19 -5.18 -28.54
C VAL A 12 -8.70 -3.91 -27.85
N ARG A 13 -8.06 -3.01 -28.60
CA ARG A 13 -7.51 -1.75 -28.08
C ARG A 13 -8.59 -0.79 -27.59
N ILE A 14 -9.74 -0.74 -28.26
CA ILE A 14 -10.91 0.04 -27.83
C ILE A 14 -11.48 -0.53 -26.53
N ARG A 15 -11.58 -1.86 -26.39
CA ARG A 15 -12.06 -2.50 -25.16
C ARG A 15 -11.10 -2.28 -23.98
N GLN A 16 -9.79 -2.35 -24.22
CA GLN A 16 -8.77 -2.05 -23.21
C GLN A 16 -8.90 -0.61 -22.69
N ARG A 17 -9.00 0.37 -23.60
CA ARG A 17 -9.24 1.77 -23.22
C ARG A 17 -10.51 1.92 -22.39
N ARG A 18 -11.61 1.29 -22.79
CA ARG A 18 -12.88 1.33 -22.03
C ARG A 18 -12.74 0.75 -20.63
N ASN A 19 -12.01 -0.36 -20.45
CA ASN A 19 -11.80 -0.96 -19.13
C ASN A 19 -10.99 -0.05 -18.19
N VAL A 20 -9.91 0.56 -18.70
CA VAL A 20 -9.14 1.55 -17.91
C VAL A 20 -10.03 2.73 -17.53
N THR A 21 -10.88 3.20 -18.45
CA THR A 21 -11.83 4.28 -18.16
C THR A 21 -12.85 3.89 -17.08
N VAL A 22 -13.34 2.64 -17.07
CA VAL A 22 -14.29 2.15 -16.06
C VAL A 22 -13.67 2.14 -14.67
N TYR A 23 -12.47 1.56 -14.50
CA TYR A 23 -11.82 1.50 -13.19
C TYR A 23 -11.42 2.88 -12.68
N LYS A 24 -10.88 3.75 -13.53
CA LYS A 24 -10.58 5.14 -13.16
C LYS A 24 -11.84 5.88 -12.70
N SER A 25 -12.95 5.75 -13.44
CA SER A 25 -14.23 6.35 -13.05
C SER A 25 -14.76 5.79 -11.73
N ALA A 26 -14.59 4.49 -11.47
CA ALA A 26 -14.98 3.89 -10.19
C ALA A 26 -14.15 4.44 -9.02
N VAL A 27 -12.83 4.62 -9.22
CA VAL A 27 -11.94 5.27 -8.24
C VAL A 27 -12.42 6.68 -7.95
N ASP A 28 -12.67 7.50 -8.98
CA ASP A 28 -13.15 8.88 -8.81
C ASP A 28 -14.48 8.95 -8.05
N LYS A 29 -15.44 8.08 -8.39
CA LYS A 29 -16.73 8.03 -7.71
C LYS A 29 -16.61 7.63 -6.23
N ALA A 30 -15.73 6.69 -5.91
CA ALA A 30 -15.50 6.31 -4.52
C ALA A 30 -14.81 7.44 -3.72
N LEU A 31 -13.92 8.20 -4.36
CA LEU A 31 -13.28 9.36 -3.74
C LEU A 31 -14.26 10.52 -3.51
N GLN A 32 -15.24 10.69 -4.39
CA GLN A 32 -16.32 11.68 -4.23
C GLN A 32 -17.38 11.27 -3.19
N SER A 33 -17.42 9.99 -2.77
CA SER A 33 -18.36 9.55 -1.74
C SER A 33 -17.90 10.02 -0.35
N GLU A 34 -18.65 10.95 0.23
CA GLU A 34 -18.40 11.48 1.58
C GLU A 34 -18.52 10.39 2.66
N THR A 35 -19.41 9.42 2.47
CA THR A 35 -19.68 8.36 3.45
C THR A 35 -18.80 7.12 3.28
N GLY A 36 -18.02 7.03 2.20
CA GLY A 36 -17.22 5.85 1.88
C GLY A 36 -18.04 4.59 1.58
N ASN A 37 -19.34 4.71 1.34
CA ASN A 37 -20.21 3.58 1.01
C ASN A 37 -19.79 2.81 -0.25
N LEU A 38 -18.99 3.42 -1.13
CA LEU A 38 -18.44 2.81 -2.33
C LEU A 38 -17.07 2.16 -2.13
N ASP A 39 -16.47 2.27 -0.94
CA ASP A 39 -15.09 1.83 -0.69
C ASP A 39 -14.93 0.32 -0.85
N LEU A 40 -15.80 -0.46 -0.18
CA LEU A 40 -15.80 -1.91 -0.30
C LEU A 40 -16.19 -2.37 -1.70
N PHE A 41 -17.11 -1.66 -2.34
CA PHE A 41 -17.50 -1.97 -3.71
C PHE A 41 -16.34 -1.77 -4.69
N LEU A 42 -15.59 -0.68 -4.54
CA LEU A 42 -14.41 -0.41 -5.36
C LEU A 42 -13.35 -1.50 -5.17
N ARG A 43 -13.04 -1.86 -3.92
CA ARG A 43 -12.09 -2.94 -3.60
C ARG A 43 -12.49 -4.24 -4.27
N PHE A 44 -13.75 -4.65 -4.10
CA PHE A 44 -14.30 -5.84 -4.74
C PHE A 44 -14.18 -5.78 -6.26
N LEU A 45 -14.60 -4.67 -6.88
CA LEU A 45 -14.52 -4.48 -8.34
C LEU A 45 -13.09 -4.60 -8.87
N LEU A 46 -12.11 -4.01 -8.18
CA LEU A 46 -10.70 -4.09 -8.55
C LEU A 46 -10.14 -5.49 -8.32
N GLY A 47 -10.49 -6.16 -7.22
CA GLY A 47 -10.14 -7.57 -7.00
C GLY A 47 -10.67 -8.48 -8.10
N LEU A 48 -11.90 -8.25 -8.59
CA LEU A 48 -12.45 -9.00 -9.74
C LEU A 48 -11.70 -8.75 -11.06
N SER A 49 -10.97 -7.63 -11.18
CA SER A 49 -10.21 -7.29 -12.39
C SER A 49 -8.96 -8.16 -12.58
N LEU A 50 -8.46 -8.76 -11.50
CA LEU A 50 -7.27 -9.63 -11.54
C LEU A 50 -7.47 -10.83 -12.46
N GLU A 51 -6.49 -11.12 -13.30
CA GLU A 51 -6.54 -12.25 -14.24
C GLU A 51 -6.77 -13.60 -13.52
N SER A 52 -6.21 -13.76 -12.31
CA SER A 52 -6.42 -14.91 -11.44
C SER A 52 -7.89 -15.11 -11.06
N ASN A 53 -8.66 -14.03 -10.94
CA ASN A 53 -10.07 -14.03 -10.54
C ASN A 53 -11.01 -14.10 -11.76
N GLN A 54 -10.56 -13.54 -12.89
CA GLN A 54 -11.26 -13.58 -14.19
C GLN A 54 -11.56 -15.00 -14.67
N LYS A 55 -10.68 -15.97 -14.37
CA LYS A 55 -10.89 -17.37 -14.77
C LYS A 55 -12.16 -17.97 -14.16
N TYR A 56 -12.57 -17.52 -12.98
CA TYR A 56 -13.78 -17.98 -12.29
C TYR A 56 -15.06 -17.27 -12.77
N LEU A 57 -14.91 -16.09 -13.39
CA LEU A 57 -16.01 -15.28 -13.91
C LEU A 57 -16.27 -15.49 -15.40
N ARG A 58 -15.70 -16.55 -16.00
CA ARG A 58 -15.76 -16.81 -17.45
C ARG A 58 -17.19 -16.96 -18.00
N GLY A 59 -18.18 -17.28 -17.16
CA GLY A 59 -19.60 -17.33 -17.52
C GLY A 59 -20.33 -15.98 -17.43
N LEU A 60 -19.79 -15.02 -16.66
CA LEU A 60 -20.36 -13.68 -16.47
C LEU A 60 -19.68 -12.62 -17.35
N GLN A 61 -18.42 -12.85 -17.72
CA GLN A 61 -17.65 -11.91 -18.52
C GLN A 61 -17.56 -12.37 -19.98
N THR A 62 -18.08 -11.55 -20.89
CA THR A 62 -17.82 -11.73 -22.32
C THR A 62 -16.31 -11.62 -22.54
N LYS A 63 -15.66 -12.68 -23.07
CA LYS A 63 -14.20 -12.79 -23.29
C LYS A 63 -13.56 -11.44 -23.63
N THR A 64 -13.14 -10.72 -22.60
CA THR A 64 -12.44 -9.45 -22.70
C THR A 64 -11.16 -9.75 -21.97
N ARG A 65 -10.13 -10.04 -22.75
CA ARG A 65 -8.78 -10.21 -22.23
C ARG A 65 -8.43 -8.90 -21.52
N SER A 66 -8.48 -8.86 -20.20
CA SER A 66 -7.83 -7.78 -19.47
C SER A 66 -6.37 -7.86 -19.87
N SER A 67 -5.83 -6.77 -20.41
CA SER A 67 -4.39 -6.72 -20.69
C SER A 67 -3.68 -6.30 -19.42
N SER A 68 -2.48 -6.83 -19.22
CA SER A 68 -1.51 -6.31 -18.24
C SER A 68 -1.42 -4.78 -18.31
N GLN A 69 -1.43 -4.22 -19.52
CA GLN A 69 -1.45 -2.77 -19.75
C GLN A 69 -2.63 -2.05 -19.06
N SER A 70 -3.85 -2.60 -19.09
CA SER A 70 -4.99 -1.95 -18.43
C SER A 70 -4.89 -1.98 -16.90
N HIS A 71 -4.25 -3.02 -16.35
CA HIS A 71 -4.02 -3.17 -14.93
C HIS A 71 -2.95 -2.19 -14.43
N GLU A 72 -1.80 -2.12 -15.12
CA GLU A 72 -0.72 -1.17 -14.81
C GLU A 72 -1.20 0.29 -14.86
N GLU A 73 -2.03 0.66 -15.85
CA GLU A 73 -2.60 2.00 -15.96
C GLU A 73 -3.54 2.35 -14.79
N THR A 74 -4.31 1.40 -14.27
CA THR A 74 -5.18 1.60 -13.10
C THR A 74 -4.36 1.72 -11.82
N VAL A 75 -3.36 0.86 -11.63
CA VAL A 75 -2.43 0.92 -10.49
C VAL A 75 -1.72 2.28 -10.46
N LYS A 76 -1.17 2.72 -11.60
CA LYS A 76 -0.50 4.01 -11.71
C LYS A 76 -1.42 5.16 -11.29
N TYR A 77 -2.66 5.12 -11.75
CA TYR A 77 -3.66 6.13 -11.44
C TYR A 77 -4.02 6.18 -9.95
N ILE A 78 -4.19 5.02 -9.30
CA ILE A 78 -4.43 4.95 -7.85
C ILE A 78 -3.26 5.58 -7.07
N LYS A 79 -2.01 5.28 -7.48
CA LYS A 79 -0.82 5.89 -6.86
C LYS A 79 -0.76 7.41 -7.09
N GLU A 80 -1.18 7.91 -8.25
CA GLU A 80 -1.33 9.34 -8.50
C GLU A 80 -2.37 9.95 -7.55
N LYS A 81 -3.54 9.33 -7.40
CA LYS A 81 -4.59 9.78 -6.46
C LYS A 81 -4.15 9.80 -5.00
N ILE A 82 -3.28 8.89 -4.58
CA ILE A 82 -2.68 8.93 -3.25
C ILE A 82 -1.75 10.14 -3.10
N ARG A 83 -0.94 10.43 -4.12
CA ARG A 83 0.00 11.56 -4.13
C ARG A 83 -0.70 12.93 -4.18
N GLU A 84 -1.94 12.99 -4.69
CA GLU A 84 -2.82 14.17 -4.58
C GLU A 84 -3.22 14.50 -3.12
N ASN A 85 -2.83 13.66 -2.15
CA ASN A 85 -3.02 13.86 -0.71
C ASN A 85 -4.49 14.04 -0.28
N PRO A 86 -5.37 13.04 -0.56
CA PRO A 86 -6.76 13.08 -0.10
C PRO A 86 -6.85 12.87 1.42
N SER A 87 -8.06 12.86 1.97
CA SER A 87 -8.25 12.60 3.41
C SER A 87 -7.65 11.24 3.81
N PRO A 88 -7.21 11.05 5.06
CA PRO A 88 -6.66 9.79 5.54
C PRO A 88 -7.54 8.57 5.24
N GLU A 89 -8.86 8.69 5.39
CA GLU A 89 -9.82 7.62 5.13
C GLU A 89 -9.84 7.24 3.65
N ARG A 90 -9.82 8.24 2.76
CA ARG A 90 -9.76 8.02 1.31
C ARG A 90 -8.41 7.41 0.92
N SER A 91 -7.30 7.87 1.50
CA SER A 91 -5.97 7.29 1.28
C SER A 91 -5.95 5.82 1.68
N ILE A 92 -6.39 5.48 2.89
CA ILE A 92 -6.45 4.09 3.37
C ILE A 92 -7.26 3.22 2.41
N ASN A 93 -8.40 3.72 1.91
CA ASN A 93 -9.18 3.00 0.90
C ASN A 93 -8.40 2.76 -0.41
N LEU A 94 -7.67 3.74 -0.92
CA LEU A 94 -6.83 3.59 -2.11
C LEU A 94 -5.68 2.60 -1.89
N PHE A 95 -5.10 2.54 -0.70
CA PHE A 95 -4.10 1.52 -0.37
C PHE A 95 -4.68 0.11 -0.32
N HIS A 96 -5.89 -0.05 0.24
CA HIS A 96 -6.61 -1.31 0.11
C HIS A 96 -6.84 -1.68 -1.36
N CYS A 97 -7.18 -0.71 -2.20
CA CYS A 97 -7.33 -0.96 -3.64
C CYS A 97 -6.03 -1.46 -4.30
N LEU A 98 -4.86 -0.93 -3.92
CA LEU A 98 -3.57 -1.45 -4.38
C LEU A 98 -3.33 -2.89 -3.89
N ASN A 99 -3.70 -3.19 -2.63
CA ASN A 99 -3.60 -4.52 -2.06
C ASN A 99 -4.50 -5.53 -2.80
N GLU A 100 -5.75 -5.17 -3.12
CA GLU A 100 -6.65 -5.99 -3.95
C GLU A 100 -6.10 -6.24 -5.37
N LEU A 101 -5.23 -5.34 -5.86
CA LEU A 101 -4.55 -5.47 -7.14
C LEU A 101 -3.19 -6.19 -7.01
N ASN A 102 -2.82 -6.68 -5.82
CA ASN A 102 -1.50 -7.26 -5.50
C ASN A 102 -0.32 -6.32 -5.82
N ASP A 103 -0.51 -4.99 -5.74
CA ASP A 103 0.58 -4.02 -5.89
C ASP A 103 1.02 -3.50 -4.51
N HIS A 104 2.24 -3.86 -4.11
CA HIS A 104 2.87 -3.39 -2.87
C HIS A 104 3.98 -2.36 -3.11
N SER A 105 4.25 -2.02 -4.37
CA SER A 105 5.43 -1.24 -4.75
C SER A 105 5.46 0.18 -4.20
N LEU A 106 4.29 0.82 -3.98
CA LEU A 106 4.24 2.14 -3.36
C LEU A 106 4.65 2.07 -1.87
N VAL A 107 4.25 1.00 -1.18
CA VAL A 107 4.67 0.76 0.20
C VAL A 107 6.17 0.52 0.22
N GLU A 108 6.67 -0.36 -0.64
CA GLU A 108 8.10 -0.66 -0.75
C GLU A 108 8.92 0.60 -1.09
N GLU A 109 8.43 1.47 -1.98
CA GLU A 109 9.02 2.78 -2.29
C GLU A 109 9.14 3.65 -1.03
N ILE A 110 8.04 3.79 -0.28
CA ILE A 110 8.01 4.58 0.97
C ILE A 110 8.97 3.97 2.01
N GLN A 111 8.91 2.66 2.24
CA GLN A 111 9.75 1.97 3.23
C GLN A 111 11.23 2.05 2.86
N SER A 112 11.57 1.88 1.58
CA SER A 112 12.93 2.01 1.05
C SER A 112 13.46 3.43 1.25
N TYR A 113 12.63 4.44 0.95
CA TYR A 113 12.99 5.84 1.16
C TYR A 113 13.31 6.14 2.63
N LEU A 114 12.48 5.65 3.56
CA LEU A 114 12.72 5.80 5.01
C LEU A 114 13.96 5.04 5.50
N SER A 115 14.19 3.84 4.95
CA SER A 115 15.31 2.97 5.34
C SER A 115 16.65 3.46 4.79
N SER A 116 16.64 4.22 3.69
CA SER A 116 17.84 4.74 3.02
C SER A 116 18.67 5.70 3.90
N GLY A 117 18.08 6.21 4.98
CA GLY A 117 18.79 7.00 5.98
C GLY A 117 19.31 8.33 5.45
N SER A 118 18.69 8.88 4.40
CA SER A 118 19.03 10.20 3.85
C SER A 118 18.95 11.26 4.97
N LEU A 119 19.88 12.20 4.97
CA LEU A 119 19.94 13.28 5.97
C LEU A 119 18.75 14.24 5.89
N SER A 120 18.06 14.25 4.75
CA SER A 120 16.84 15.01 4.52
C SER A 120 15.65 14.27 5.12
N GLU A 121 14.81 14.98 5.87
CA GLU A 121 13.56 14.41 6.33
C GLU A 121 12.72 13.92 5.15
N PRO A 122 12.09 12.75 5.28
CA PRO A 122 11.24 12.24 4.24
C PRO A 122 10.00 13.14 4.12
N ASN A 123 9.88 13.86 3.01
CA ASN A 123 8.74 14.74 2.75
C ASN A 123 7.53 13.92 2.28
N LEU A 124 7.03 13.07 3.18
CA LEU A 124 5.81 12.29 2.96
C LEU A 124 4.59 13.16 3.24
N SER A 125 3.60 13.10 2.35
CA SER A 125 2.32 13.73 2.59
C SER A 125 1.57 13.07 3.76
N PRO A 126 0.63 13.77 4.42
CA PRO A 126 -0.24 13.17 5.44
C PRO A 126 -0.93 11.86 4.99
N ALA A 127 -1.35 11.80 3.73
CA ALA A 127 -1.90 10.59 3.10
C ALA A 127 -0.89 9.43 3.07
N GLN A 128 0.36 9.70 2.68
CA GLN A 128 1.42 8.69 2.64
C GLN A 128 1.80 8.21 4.04
N TRP A 129 1.87 9.11 5.03
CA TRP A 129 2.08 8.74 6.43
C TRP A 129 0.95 7.85 6.97
N SER A 130 -0.30 8.25 6.75
CA SER A 130 -1.48 7.49 7.19
C SER A 130 -1.46 6.07 6.62
N ALA A 131 -1.05 5.95 5.37
CA ALA A 131 -0.95 4.67 4.70
C ALA A 131 0.20 3.79 5.17
N LEU A 132 1.38 4.36 5.37
CA LEU A 132 2.51 3.63 5.93
C LEU A 132 2.13 3.05 7.30
N VAL A 133 1.54 3.87 8.17
CA VAL A 133 1.07 3.44 9.49
C VAL A 133 0.04 2.33 9.34
N PHE A 134 -0.93 2.48 8.44
CA PHE A 134 -1.94 1.45 8.17
C PHE A 134 -1.28 0.11 7.78
N VAL A 135 -0.37 0.12 6.81
CA VAL A 135 0.27 -1.10 6.32
C VAL A 135 1.10 -1.78 7.42
N LEU A 136 1.86 -0.99 8.19
CA LEU A 136 2.62 -1.51 9.33
C LEU A 136 1.71 -2.13 10.40
N LEU A 137 0.57 -1.51 10.69
CA LEU A 137 -0.42 -2.04 11.64
C LEU A 137 -1.13 -3.30 11.14
N THR A 138 -1.20 -3.52 9.82
CA THR A 138 -1.77 -4.74 9.24
C THR A 138 -0.74 -5.84 8.99
N SER A 139 0.55 -5.58 9.24
CA SER A 139 1.63 -6.53 9.04
C SER A 139 1.93 -7.30 10.32
N GLU A 140 1.55 -8.59 10.36
CA GLU A 140 1.86 -9.47 11.50
C GLU A 140 3.35 -9.49 11.83
N LYS A 141 4.21 -9.49 10.81
CA LYS A 141 5.67 -9.50 10.97
C LYS A 141 6.21 -8.22 11.60
N GLU A 142 5.72 -7.06 11.19
CA GLU A 142 6.21 -5.78 11.72
C GLU A 142 5.68 -5.51 13.14
N LEU A 143 4.53 -6.07 13.52
CA LEU A 143 4.01 -6.01 14.88
C LEU A 143 4.74 -6.96 15.86
N ASP A 144 5.43 -7.98 15.37
CA ASP A 144 6.17 -8.93 16.20
C ASP A 144 7.42 -8.28 16.83
N VAL A 145 8.25 -7.66 15.99
CA VAL A 145 9.44 -6.89 16.36
C VAL A 145 9.59 -5.71 15.40
N PHE A 146 9.25 -4.51 15.87
CA PHE A 146 9.30 -3.29 15.07
C PHE A 146 10.65 -2.58 15.21
N ASP A 147 11.40 -2.47 14.11
CA ASP A 147 12.68 -1.75 14.09
C ASP A 147 12.48 -0.28 13.74
N LEU A 148 12.36 0.56 14.79
CA LEU A 148 12.04 1.97 14.65
C LEU A 148 13.08 2.73 13.81
N LYS A 149 14.35 2.31 13.85
CA LYS A 149 15.45 2.96 13.13
C LYS A 149 15.32 2.84 11.62
N LYS A 150 14.59 1.84 11.12
CA LYS A 150 14.30 1.69 9.68
C LYS A 150 13.36 2.76 9.15
N TYR A 151 12.53 3.35 10.01
CA TYR A 151 11.40 4.17 9.58
C TYR A 151 11.50 5.64 9.97
N SER A 152 12.11 5.97 11.10
CA SER A 152 12.30 7.38 11.48
C SER A 152 13.59 7.64 12.25
N ARG A 153 14.15 8.81 12.00
CA ARG A 153 15.21 9.44 12.80
C ARG A 153 14.83 10.84 13.31
N SER A 154 13.64 11.34 12.94
CA SER A 154 13.13 12.64 13.37
C SER A 154 11.99 12.50 14.38
N GLU A 155 11.82 13.51 15.23
CA GLU A 155 10.74 13.56 16.21
C GLU A 155 9.36 13.47 15.56
N GLU A 156 9.14 14.19 14.45
CA GLU A 156 7.87 14.14 13.71
C GLU A 156 7.57 12.72 13.18
N GLY A 157 8.55 12.06 12.55
CA GLY A 157 8.34 10.69 12.06
C GLY A 157 8.12 9.69 13.22
N LEU A 158 8.75 9.91 14.38
CA LEU A 158 8.50 9.12 15.59
C LEU A 158 7.06 9.32 16.09
N LEU A 159 6.57 10.56 16.14
CA LEU A 159 5.19 10.87 16.52
C LEU A 159 4.17 10.21 15.58
N ARG A 160 4.44 10.23 14.27
CA ARG A 160 3.59 9.57 13.26
C ARG A 160 3.56 8.05 13.42
N LEU A 161 4.65 7.43 13.88
CA LEU A 161 4.78 5.99 14.07
C LEU A 161 4.35 5.49 15.46
N LEU A 162 3.96 6.38 16.37
CA LEU A 162 3.46 6.00 17.71
C LEU A 162 2.36 4.93 17.69
N PRO A 163 1.38 4.94 16.77
CA PRO A 163 0.38 3.88 16.69
C PRO A 163 1.02 2.49 16.47
N VAL A 164 2.00 2.40 15.58
CA VAL A 164 2.72 1.15 15.27
C VAL A 164 3.53 0.68 16.47
N VAL A 165 4.29 1.59 17.08
CA VAL A 165 5.09 1.33 18.30
C VAL A 165 4.23 0.78 19.43
N LYS A 166 3.03 1.34 19.63
CA LYS A 166 2.10 0.89 20.68
C LYS A 166 1.49 -0.48 20.38
N ALA A 167 1.22 -0.77 19.12
CA ALA A 167 0.65 -2.05 18.70
C ALA A 167 1.70 -3.18 18.66
N SER A 168 2.99 -2.85 18.61
CA SER A 168 4.07 -3.82 18.47
C SER A 168 4.38 -4.55 19.78
N ARG A 169 4.65 -5.86 19.70
CA ARG A 169 5.05 -6.70 20.84
C ARG A 169 6.45 -6.36 21.33
N ALA A 170 7.35 -6.00 20.43
CA ALA A 170 8.67 -5.51 20.79
C ALA A 170 9.11 -4.41 19.82
N VAL A 171 9.94 -3.48 20.30
CA VAL A 171 10.48 -2.36 19.52
C VAL A 171 11.98 -2.31 19.71
N LEU A 172 12.71 -2.26 18.59
CA LEU A 172 14.16 -2.06 18.60
C LEU A 172 14.47 -0.56 18.50
N LEU A 173 15.21 -0.07 19.48
CA LEU A 173 15.79 1.28 19.51
C LEU A 173 17.31 1.16 19.43
N TRP A 174 17.95 2.17 18.84
CA TRP A 174 19.41 2.26 18.82
C TRP A 174 19.85 3.40 19.71
N SER A 175 20.68 3.11 20.72
CA SER A 175 21.36 4.13 21.53
C SER A 175 22.84 4.19 21.14
N HIS A 176 23.53 5.24 21.58
CA HIS A 176 25.00 5.32 21.46
C HIS A 176 25.74 4.13 22.09
N ARG A 177 25.10 3.34 22.97
CA ARG A 177 25.66 2.14 23.62
C ARG A 177 25.26 0.82 22.96
N GLY A 178 24.48 0.82 21.87
CA GLY A 178 24.05 -0.39 21.16
C GLY A 178 22.53 -0.49 20.98
N ARG A 179 22.07 -1.67 20.52
CA ARG A 179 20.65 -1.99 20.34
C ARG A 179 19.97 -2.24 21.67
N LEU A 180 18.86 -1.56 21.90
CA LEU A 180 17.95 -1.77 23.02
C LEU A 180 16.65 -2.34 22.49
N CYS A 181 16.20 -3.46 23.06
CA CYS A 181 14.90 -4.05 22.75
C CYS A 181 13.95 -3.75 23.90
N PHE A 182 12.80 -3.16 23.58
CA PHE A 182 11.73 -2.89 24.54
C PHE A 182 10.54 -3.78 24.20
N SER A 183 10.06 -4.59 25.15
CA SER A 183 8.76 -5.25 25.03
C SER A 183 7.64 -4.22 25.15
N GLY A 184 6.58 -4.39 24.36
CA GLY A 184 5.54 -3.41 24.05
C GLY A 184 4.95 -2.70 25.26
N LEU A 185 4.63 -1.42 25.05
CA LEU A 185 4.08 -0.47 26.03
C LEU A 185 2.68 -0.82 26.57
N SER A 186 2.07 -1.94 26.17
CA SER A 186 0.77 -2.41 26.69
C SER A 186 0.81 -2.71 28.20
N SER A 187 2.00 -2.89 28.77
CA SER A 187 2.26 -2.87 30.20
C SER A 187 3.53 -2.07 30.42
N GLY A 188 3.50 -1.06 31.30
CA GLY A 188 4.54 -0.04 31.48
C GLY A 188 6.00 -0.51 31.27
N VAL A 189 6.79 0.37 30.65
CA VAL A 189 8.19 0.16 30.25
C VAL A 189 8.97 -0.61 31.32
N LYS A 190 9.21 -1.90 31.07
CA LYS A 190 10.22 -2.66 31.79
C LYS A 190 11.45 -2.76 30.88
N PRO A 191 12.59 -2.18 31.28
CA PRO A 191 13.86 -2.44 30.59
C PRO A 191 14.19 -3.93 30.72
N LEU A 192 14.42 -4.62 29.60
CA LEU A 192 15.13 -5.89 29.65
C LEU A 192 16.63 -5.58 29.72
N THR A 193 17.31 -6.26 30.64
CA THR A 193 18.76 -6.17 30.81
C THR A 193 19.47 -6.58 29.51
N PRO A 194 20.57 -5.89 29.13
CA PRO A 194 21.29 -6.23 27.91
C PRO A 194 21.86 -7.65 28.02
N GLU A 195 21.46 -8.55 27.12
CA GLU A 195 22.24 -9.75 26.85
C GLU A 195 23.59 -9.32 26.30
N ARG A 196 24.66 -9.55 27.09
CA ARG A 196 26.02 -9.51 26.57
C ARG A 196 26.11 -10.60 25.51
N ALA A 197 26.40 -10.21 24.27
CA ALA A 197 26.95 -11.13 23.30
C ALA A 197 28.15 -11.82 23.95
N GLY A 198 28.07 -13.15 24.08
CA GLY A 198 29.13 -13.97 24.60
C GLY A 198 30.40 -13.76 23.80
N SER A 199 31.50 -13.64 24.53
CA SER A 199 32.87 -13.70 24.01
C SER A 199 33.14 -15.11 23.47
N GLU A 200 33.50 -15.20 22.19
CA GLU A 200 34.50 -16.15 21.69
C GLU A 200 35.73 -15.36 21.22
#